data_AF-A0A1J9QNZ8-F1
#
_entry.id   AF-A0A1J9QNZ8-F1
#
_cell.length_a   1.000
_cell.length_b   1.000
_cell.length_c   1.000
_cell.angle_alpha   90.00
_cell.angle_beta   90.00
_cell.angle_gamma   90.00
#
_symmetry.space_group_name_H-M   'P 1'
#
loop_
_entity.id
_entity.type
_entity.pdbx_description
1 polymer ?
#
loop_
_entity_poly.entity_id
_entity_poly.type
_entity_poly.pdbx_seq_one_letter_code
_entity_poly.pdbx_strand_id
1 'polypeptide(L)'
;MPVPFLAHWAAEGVSGIPYALTALKAAVVLAIIVLLKRYFGGTRNSAERLMHSKVVMITGGTSGIGASIAHNLASRGAQLILLTRHAPSDPFLVDYIEDLRNATGNQLIYAEQVDLASLYSIRTFATKWIDNAPPRRLDMVILCANVIKPSRSNPRTTIDCLDEEWQVNYLANYHLLSILSPALRAQPADRDVRVIFGTCSSYIGAKLDFQTLKDRSMRTAHAIPAPDKPEARISRPAHKPAQTSPHKTARNTKADQSSMYASSKLALMIFAKSFQSHLSAYERPDKQPCNTRVLIVDPGFSRTPGTRRWITGASLLGLLIYLITWPIWWLILKSPQQGSQSFLTAAMDVVFGAPAANIGGPGVGFGVSGGKLIKECKEWDILRKEVMDEKIGKELWEFSSRQIEQRETEGAILRALEKKEREALEAERQNADASSGVDAAGETGSDPGKGHKQQTPGSRRSRKAK
;
A
#
# COMPACT_ATOMS: atom_id res chain seq x y z
N MET A 1 13.26 -55.31 17.19
CA MET A 1 14.63 -55.84 17.02
C MET A 1 15.02 -55.71 15.55
N PRO A 2 15.93 -54.80 15.16
CA PRO A 2 16.27 -54.52 13.75
C PRO A 2 17.29 -55.49 13.14
N VAL A 3 17.78 -56.45 13.93
CA VAL A 3 18.84 -57.39 13.56
C VAL A 3 18.51 -58.25 12.32
N PRO A 4 17.25 -58.74 12.11
CA PRO A 4 16.92 -59.51 10.91
C PRO A 4 16.93 -58.65 9.63
N PHE A 5 16.60 -57.36 9.74
CA PHE A 5 16.52 -56.43 8.61
C PHE A 5 17.92 -56.06 8.09
N LEU A 6 18.87 -55.84 9.01
CA LEU A 6 20.26 -55.56 8.66
C LEU A 6 20.99 -56.80 8.11
N ALA A 7 20.68 -58.00 8.63
CA ALA A 7 21.23 -59.25 8.12
C ALA A 7 20.71 -59.59 6.70
N HIS A 8 19.42 -59.37 6.42
CA HIS A 8 18.84 -59.53 5.08
C HIS A 8 19.43 -58.53 4.08
N TRP A 9 19.67 -57.29 4.51
CA TRP A 9 20.29 -56.25 3.68
C TRP A 9 21.74 -56.59 3.32
N ALA A 10 22.51 -57.16 4.26
CA ALA A 10 23.89 -57.59 4.03
C ALA A 10 23.99 -58.83 3.11
N ALA A 11 22.99 -59.72 3.14
CA ALA A 11 22.98 -60.96 2.36
C ALA A 11 22.44 -60.80 0.93
N GLU A 12 21.39 -60.01 0.72
CA GLU A 12 20.66 -59.92 -0.56
C GLU A 12 20.78 -58.56 -1.28
N GLY A 13 21.47 -57.60 -0.66
CA GLY A 13 21.63 -56.24 -1.21
C GLY A 13 20.31 -55.46 -1.33
N VAL A 14 20.32 -54.39 -2.12
CA VAL A 14 19.16 -53.47 -2.30
C VAL A 14 17.92 -54.17 -2.90
N SER A 15 18.10 -55.35 -3.49
CA SER A 15 17.04 -56.22 -4.03
C SER A 15 16.18 -56.92 -2.98
N GLY A 16 16.65 -57.10 -1.74
CA GLY A 16 15.95 -57.83 -0.69
C GLY A 16 14.83 -57.06 0.03
N ILE A 17 14.71 -55.75 -0.23
CA ILE A 17 13.66 -54.91 0.37
C ILE A 17 12.52 -54.71 -0.65
N PRO A 18 11.29 -55.18 -0.38
CA PRO A 18 10.17 -54.95 -1.27
C PRO A 18 9.96 -53.43 -1.45
N TYR A 19 9.82 -52.99 -2.70
CA TYR A 19 9.66 -51.58 -3.10
C TYR A 19 10.87 -50.65 -2.88
N ALA A 20 12.09 -51.16 -2.64
CA ALA A 20 13.30 -50.33 -2.47
C ALA A 20 13.55 -49.37 -3.62
N LEU A 21 13.41 -49.83 -4.87
CA LEU A 21 13.57 -49.01 -6.06
C LEU A 21 12.47 -47.93 -6.17
N THR A 22 11.25 -48.24 -5.74
CA THR A 22 10.13 -47.29 -5.68
C THR A 22 10.38 -46.21 -4.62
N ALA A 23 10.87 -46.62 -3.44
CA ALA A 23 11.27 -45.71 -2.38
C ALA A 23 12.43 -44.79 -2.80
N LEU A 24 13.43 -45.33 -3.51
CA LEU A 24 14.54 -44.54 -4.06
C LEU A 24 14.04 -43.51 -5.09
N LYS A 25 13.18 -43.92 -6.04
CA LYS A 25 12.56 -42.98 -7.00
C LYS A 25 11.78 -41.87 -6.29
N ALA A 26 10.98 -42.22 -5.28
CA ALA A 26 10.22 -41.25 -4.49
C ALA A 26 11.15 -40.30 -3.72
N ALA A 27 12.24 -40.80 -3.13
CA ALA A 27 13.23 -40.00 -2.43
C ALA A 27 13.93 -39.01 -3.37
N VAL A 28 14.27 -39.42 -4.60
CA VAL A 28 14.86 -38.55 -5.62
C VAL A 28 13.88 -37.45 -6.03
N VAL A 29 12.61 -37.79 -6.28
CA VAL A 29 11.57 -36.80 -6.61
C VAL A 29 11.37 -35.81 -5.45
N LEU A 30 11.31 -36.30 -4.21
CA LEU A 30 11.19 -35.45 -3.03
C LEU A 30 12.41 -34.52 -2.88
N ALA A 31 13.62 -35.04 -3.08
CA ALA A 31 14.83 -34.24 -3.05
C ALA A 31 14.81 -33.13 -4.11
N ILE A 32 14.38 -33.43 -5.34
CA ILE A 32 14.21 -32.44 -6.41
C ILE A 32 13.19 -31.37 -6.00
N ILE A 33 12.04 -31.76 -5.45
CA ILE A 33 11.00 -30.82 -4.99
C ILE A 33 11.55 -29.91 -3.88
N VAL A 34 12.30 -30.46 -2.92
CA VAL A 34 12.93 -29.68 -1.83
C VAL A 34 13.97 -28.71 -2.37
N LEU A 35 14.82 -29.15 -3.31
CA LEU A 35 15.83 -28.30 -3.95
C LEU A 35 15.18 -27.17 -4.76
N LEU A 36 14.15 -27.48 -5.56
CA LEU A 36 13.37 -26.47 -6.28
C LEU A 36 12.71 -25.48 -5.31
N LYS A 37 12.10 -25.97 -4.22
CA LYS A 37 11.45 -25.09 -3.23
C LYS A 37 12.45 -24.18 -2.53
N ARG A 38 13.67 -24.68 -2.27
CA ARG A 38 14.77 -23.90 -1.70
C ARG A 38 15.28 -22.86 -2.68
N TYR A 39 15.38 -23.20 -3.97
CA TYR A 39 15.78 -22.29 -5.04
C TYR A 39 14.77 -21.14 -5.22
N PHE A 40 13.48 -21.47 -5.44
CA PHE A 40 12.42 -20.47 -5.59
C PHE A 40 12.13 -19.69 -4.31
N GLY A 41 12.47 -20.26 -3.14
CA GLY A 41 12.35 -19.61 -1.85
C GLY A 41 13.22 -18.37 -1.69
N GLY A 42 14.27 -18.21 -2.50
CA GLY A 42 15.19 -17.09 -2.44
C GLY A 42 16.12 -17.11 -1.22
N THR A 43 16.92 -16.07 -1.11
CA THR A 43 17.85 -15.89 0.01
C THR A 43 17.13 -15.38 1.25
N ARG A 44 17.71 -15.66 2.42
CA ARG A 44 17.23 -15.13 3.70
C ARG A 44 18.12 -13.98 4.13
N ASN A 45 17.53 -13.03 4.83
CA ASN A 45 18.29 -11.94 5.41
C ASN A 45 19.22 -12.50 6.51
N SER A 46 20.50 -12.13 6.44
CA SER A 46 21.51 -12.47 7.44
C SER A 46 21.74 -11.37 8.48
N ALA A 47 21.18 -10.17 8.27
CA ALA A 47 21.36 -9.06 9.19
C ALA A 47 20.56 -9.27 10.48
N GLU A 48 21.29 -9.46 11.59
CA GLU A 48 20.78 -9.52 12.95
C GLU A 48 20.91 -8.12 13.57
N ARG A 49 19.85 -7.30 13.51
CA ARG A 49 19.81 -5.96 14.12
C ARG A 49 18.61 -5.83 15.04
N LEU A 50 18.85 -5.40 16.28
CA LEU A 50 17.79 -4.99 17.20
C LEU A 50 17.20 -3.65 16.74
N MET A 51 15.87 -3.55 16.73
CA MET A 51 15.14 -2.38 16.24
C MET A 51 14.49 -1.57 17.37
N HIS A 52 14.90 -1.81 18.62
CA HIS A 52 14.44 -1.06 19.78
C HIS A 52 14.62 0.46 19.58
N SER A 53 13.60 1.21 20.02
CA SER A 53 13.56 2.68 19.92
C SER A 53 13.59 3.24 18.50
N LYS A 54 13.39 2.41 17.46
CA LYS A 54 13.23 2.85 16.08
C LYS A 54 11.75 3.01 15.74
N VAL A 55 11.40 4.17 15.19
CA VAL A 55 10.03 4.47 14.75
C VAL A 55 9.91 4.17 13.26
N VAL A 56 9.12 3.16 12.92
CA VAL A 56 8.92 2.66 11.56
C VAL A 56 7.48 2.88 11.12
N MET A 57 7.31 3.66 10.06
CA MET A 57 6.03 3.87 9.38
C MET A 57 5.91 2.90 8.21
N ILE A 58 4.79 2.16 8.11
CA ILE A 58 4.61 1.15 7.06
C ILE A 58 3.28 1.37 6.34
N THR A 59 3.30 1.56 5.02
CA THR A 59 2.09 1.47 4.19
C THR A 59 1.85 0.01 3.78
N GLY A 60 0.61 -0.47 3.87
CA GLY A 60 0.27 -1.84 3.47
C GLY A 60 0.78 -2.91 4.46
N GLY A 61 0.93 -2.56 5.74
CA GLY A 61 1.46 -3.43 6.78
C GLY A 61 0.51 -4.52 7.29
N THR A 62 -0.73 -4.61 6.81
CA THR A 62 -1.75 -5.54 7.34
C THR A 62 -1.88 -6.84 6.55
N SER A 63 -1.24 -6.96 5.38
CA SER A 63 -1.36 -8.18 4.57
C SER A 63 -0.09 -8.51 3.79
N GLY A 64 0.01 -9.77 3.35
CA GLY A 64 1.07 -10.24 2.48
C GLY A 64 2.47 -9.93 3.01
N ILE A 65 3.29 -9.30 2.16
CA ILE A 65 4.70 -9.00 2.48
C ILE A 65 4.78 -7.97 3.61
N GLY A 66 3.93 -6.94 3.59
CA GLY A 66 3.91 -5.88 4.61
C GLY A 66 3.62 -6.41 6.01
N ALA A 67 2.68 -7.36 6.15
CA ALA A 67 2.42 -8.03 7.42
C ALA A 67 3.63 -8.81 7.95
N SER A 68 4.37 -9.49 7.07
CA SER A 68 5.59 -10.20 7.46
C SER A 68 6.70 -9.25 7.90
N ILE A 69 6.84 -8.10 7.23
CA ILE A 69 7.78 -7.05 7.61
C ILE A 69 7.40 -6.48 8.98
N ALA A 70 6.13 -6.12 9.18
CA ALA A 70 5.62 -5.60 10.44
C ALA A 70 5.90 -6.59 11.59
N HIS A 71 5.56 -7.87 11.42
CA HIS A 71 5.85 -8.90 12.42
C HIS A 71 7.35 -9.01 12.76
N ASN A 72 8.22 -9.03 11.74
CA ASN A 72 9.67 -9.17 11.97
C ASN A 72 10.31 -7.93 12.61
N LEU A 73 9.84 -6.74 12.29
CA LEU A 73 10.35 -5.51 12.91
C LEU A 73 9.80 -5.34 14.33
N ALA A 74 8.52 -5.65 14.55
CA ALA A 74 7.91 -5.64 15.88
C ALA A 74 8.55 -6.66 16.81
N SER A 75 8.84 -7.88 16.35
CA SER A 75 9.54 -8.93 17.13
C SER A 75 10.97 -8.54 17.53
N ARG A 76 11.53 -7.50 16.90
CA ARG A 76 12.85 -6.93 17.21
C ARG A 76 12.77 -5.63 18.03
N GLY A 77 11.58 -5.28 18.52
CA GLY A 77 11.34 -4.13 19.40
C GLY A 77 11.08 -2.79 18.69
N ALA A 78 10.83 -2.78 17.38
CA ALA A 78 10.51 -1.55 16.66
C ALA A 78 9.16 -0.97 17.11
N GLN A 79 9.07 0.36 17.20
CA GLN A 79 7.79 1.05 17.29
C GLN A 79 7.20 1.16 15.89
N LEU A 80 6.02 0.57 15.68
CA LEU A 80 5.36 0.55 14.37
C LEU A 80 4.21 1.56 14.30
N ILE A 81 4.12 2.30 13.20
CA ILE A 81 2.93 3.04 12.79
C ILE A 81 2.45 2.45 11.46
N LEU A 82 1.40 1.64 11.53
CA LEU A 82 0.77 1.04 10.36
C LEU A 82 -0.20 2.04 9.73
N LEU A 83 0.10 2.44 8.51
CA LEU A 83 -0.82 3.27 7.72
C LEU A 83 -1.78 2.34 6.99
N THR A 84 -3.05 2.43 7.36
CA THR A 84 -4.09 1.51 6.86
C THR A 84 -5.28 2.30 6.31
N ARG A 85 -5.98 1.71 5.34
CA ARG A 85 -7.18 2.31 4.76
C ARG A 85 -8.34 2.39 5.75
N HIS A 86 -8.41 1.42 6.65
CA HIS A 86 -9.48 1.27 7.63
C HIS A 86 -9.32 2.26 8.77
N ALA A 87 -10.43 2.66 9.38
CA ALA A 87 -10.40 3.51 10.58
C ALA A 87 -9.75 2.74 11.74
N PRO A 88 -9.08 3.41 12.70
CA PRO A 88 -8.47 2.73 13.85
C PRO A 88 -9.50 2.04 14.76
N SER A 89 -10.77 2.40 14.63
CA SER A 89 -11.91 1.79 15.33
C SER A 89 -12.48 0.55 14.61
N ASP A 90 -11.95 0.16 13.45
CA ASP A 90 -12.40 -1.04 12.74
C ASP A 90 -12.02 -2.30 13.56
N PRO A 91 -12.99 -3.16 13.94
CA PRO A 91 -12.72 -4.35 14.74
C PRO A 91 -11.62 -5.24 14.16
N PHE A 92 -11.59 -5.44 12.83
CA PHE A 92 -10.58 -6.29 12.20
C PHE A 92 -9.16 -5.73 12.34
N LEU A 93 -9.02 -4.42 12.36
CA LEU A 93 -7.73 -3.77 12.53
C LEU A 93 -7.28 -3.82 13.99
N VAL A 94 -8.21 -3.64 14.92
CA VAL A 94 -7.95 -3.78 16.36
C VAL A 94 -7.48 -5.20 16.67
N ASP A 95 -8.23 -6.21 16.24
CA ASP A 95 -7.87 -7.62 16.42
C ASP A 95 -6.49 -7.93 15.81
N TYR A 96 -6.23 -7.46 14.58
CA TYR A 96 -4.94 -7.66 13.93
C TYR A 96 -3.77 -7.04 14.72
N ILE A 97 -3.96 -5.86 15.30
CA ILE A 97 -2.93 -5.19 16.11
C ILE A 97 -2.71 -5.94 17.42
N GLU A 98 -3.78 -6.38 18.08
CA GLU A 98 -3.70 -7.17 19.30
C GLU A 98 -2.99 -8.51 19.07
N ASP A 99 -3.34 -9.22 18.00
CA ASP A 99 -2.65 -10.44 17.57
C ASP A 99 -1.16 -10.18 17.31
N LEU A 100 -0.83 -9.07 16.64
CA LEU A 100 0.56 -8.73 16.36
C LEU A 100 1.34 -8.39 17.64
N ARG A 101 0.72 -7.69 18.59
CA ARG A 101 1.30 -7.40 19.92
C ARG A 101 1.51 -8.68 20.71
N ASN A 102 0.53 -9.59 20.72
CA ASN A 102 0.59 -10.87 21.41
C ASN A 102 1.68 -11.78 20.81
N ALA A 103 1.75 -11.88 19.49
CA ALA A 103 2.73 -12.71 18.79
C ALA A 103 4.17 -12.21 18.95
N THR A 104 4.36 -10.88 19.09
CA THR A 104 5.70 -10.27 19.14
C THR A 104 6.14 -9.85 20.55
N GLY A 105 5.22 -9.81 21.52
CA GLY A 105 5.47 -9.27 22.86
C GLY A 105 5.70 -7.76 22.90
N ASN A 106 5.42 -7.04 21.80
CA ASN A 106 5.72 -5.62 21.66
C ASN A 106 4.43 -4.78 21.61
N GLN A 107 4.23 -3.94 22.63
CA GLN A 107 3.04 -3.08 22.75
C GLN A 107 3.12 -1.79 21.91
N LEU A 108 4.29 -1.46 21.35
CA LEU A 108 4.55 -0.23 20.59
C LEU A 108 4.10 -0.34 19.14
N ILE A 109 2.92 -0.89 18.90
CA ILE A 109 2.32 -1.05 17.57
C ILE A 109 1.07 -0.19 17.51
N TYR A 110 1.05 0.76 16.59
CA TYR A 110 -0.04 1.74 16.41
C TYR A 110 -0.53 1.68 14.97
N ALA A 111 -1.78 2.09 14.74
CA ALA A 111 -2.32 2.28 13.41
C ALA A 111 -2.97 3.65 13.26
N GLU A 112 -2.81 4.23 12.07
CA GLU A 112 -3.41 5.51 11.68
C GLU A 112 -4.11 5.32 10.33
N GLN A 113 -5.24 6.01 10.15
CA GLN A 113 -6.03 5.91 8.94
C GLN A 113 -5.44 6.78 7.83
N VAL A 114 -5.03 6.11 6.75
CA VAL A 114 -4.55 6.72 5.51
C VAL A 114 -5.07 5.88 4.34
N ASP A 115 -6.10 6.37 3.66
CA ASP A 115 -6.52 5.78 2.38
C ASP A 115 -5.65 6.36 1.26
N LEU A 116 -4.78 5.53 0.68
CA LEU A 116 -3.93 5.92 -0.44
C LEU A 116 -4.71 6.20 -1.73
N ALA A 117 -5.98 5.78 -1.80
CA ALA A 117 -6.89 6.15 -2.89
C ALA A 117 -7.52 7.53 -2.71
N SER A 118 -7.18 8.27 -1.64
CA SER A 118 -7.65 9.63 -1.35
C SER A 118 -6.48 10.58 -1.05
N LEU A 119 -6.25 11.58 -1.91
CA LEU A 119 -5.24 12.61 -1.68
C LEU A 119 -5.50 13.39 -0.38
N TYR A 120 -6.76 13.67 -0.08
CA TYR A 120 -7.15 14.36 1.15
C TYR A 120 -6.84 13.58 2.42
N SER A 121 -7.06 12.26 2.42
CA SER A 121 -6.71 11.40 3.56
C SER A 121 -5.21 11.43 3.83
N ILE A 122 -4.40 11.34 2.77
CA ILE A 122 -2.94 11.44 2.85
C ILE A 122 -2.51 12.80 3.39
N ARG A 123 -3.03 13.90 2.83
CA ARG A 123 -2.70 15.26 3.28
C ARG A 123 -3.04 15.44 4.76
N THR A 124 -4.25 15.06 5.18
CA THR A 124 -4.72 15.22 6.56
C THR A 124 -3.81 14.49 7.56
N PHE A 125 -3.41 13.25 7.25
CA PHE A 125 -2.48 12.51 8.09
C PHE A 125 -1.08 13.12 8.09
N ALA A 126 -0.55 13.44 6.91
CA ALA A 126 0.82 13.92 6.77
C ALA A 126 1.01 15.32 7.40
N THR A 127 0.04 16.23 7.26
CA THR A 127 0.04 17.53 7.95
C THR A 127 -0.04 17.34 9.47
N LYS A 128 -0.98 16.52 9.95
CA LYS A 128 -1.07 16.16 11.37
C LYS A 128 0.24 15.58 11.91
N TRP A 129 0.99 14.84 11.11
CA TRP A 129 2.30 14.29 11.51
C TRP A 129 3.37 15.37 11.66
N ILE A 130 3.50 16.26 10.66
CA ILE A 130 4.53 17.32 10.66
C ILE A 130 4.23 18.47 11.64
N ASP A 131 2.95 18.73 11.95
CA ASP A 131 2.51 19.82 12.83
C ASP A 131 2.75 19.52 14.32
N ASN A 132 3.22 18.32 14.67
CA ASN A 132 3.58 18.00 16.05
C ASN A 132 4.82 18.78 16.50
N ALA A 133 4.70 19.50 17.61
CA ALA A 133 5.81 20.18 18.29
C ALA A 133 6.04 19.53 19.68
N PRO A 134 7.20 18.88 19.94
CA PRO A 134 8.36 18.73 19.06
C PRO A 134 8.14 17.74 17.90
N PRO A 135 8.94 17.85 16.80
CA PRO A 135 8.84 16.94 15.65
C PRO A 135 8.93 15.48 16.07
N ARG A 136 7.96 14.67 15.63
CA ARG A 136 7.95 13.23 15.91
C ARG A 136 9.17 12.58 15.27
N ARG A 137 9.79 11.67 16.03
CA ARG A 137 10.86 10.82 15.52
C ARG A 137 10.33 9.93 14.40
N LEU A 138 11.05 9.86 13.28
CA LEU A 138 10.77 8.99 12.15
C LEU A 138 12.10 8.42 11.63
N ASP A 139 12.42 7.18 12.00
CA ASP A 139 13.65 6.52 11.55
C ASP A 139 13.46 5.79 10.22
N MET A 140 12.26 5.30 9.92
CA MET A 140 12.05 4.51 8.71
C MET A 140 10.66 4.65 8.14
N VAL A 141 10.57 4.74 6.80
CA VAL A 141 9.31 4.66 6.05
C VAL A 141 9.41 3.50 5.07
N ILE A 142 8.50 2.54 5.17
CA ILE A 142 8.43 1.38 4.29
C ILE A 142 7.16 1.49 3.44
N LEU A 143 7.35 1.65 2.14
CA LEU A 143 6.28 1.77 1.16
C LEU A 143 6.00 0.41 0.53
N CYS A 144 5.11 -0.38 1.15
CA CYS A 144 4.71 -1.70 0.67
C CYS A 144 3.29 -1.75 0.09
N ALA A 145 2.46 -0.73 0.33
CA ALA A 145 1.10 -0.70 -0.18
C ALA A 145 1.08 -0.71 -1.71
N ASN A 146 0.21 -1.55 -2.26
CA ASN A 146 0.14 -1.79 -3.69
C ASN A 146 -1.21 -2.39 -4.07
N VAL A 147 -1.75 -1.98 -5.20
CA VAL A 147 -2.93 -2.56 -5.83
C VAL A 147 -2.57 -3.02 -7.23
N ILE A 148 -3.14 -4.16 -7.61
CA ILE A 148 -3.03 -4.69 -8.96
C ILE A 148 -4.42 -5.08 -9.43
N LYS A 149 -4.79 -4.57 -10.60
CA LYS A 149 -6.06 -4.88 -11.23
C LYS A 149 -6.04 -6.34 -11.72
N PRO A 150 -7.16 -7.06 -11.60
CA PRO A 150 -7.27 -8.39 -12.19
C PRO A 150 -7.03 -8.33 -13.70
N SER A 151 -6.41 -9.36 -14.27
CA SER A 151 -6.00 -9.37 -15.69
C SER A 151 -7.17 -9.12 -16.67
N ARG A 152 -8.40 -9.51 -16.29
CA ARG A 152 -9.61 -9.40 -17.12
C ARG A 152 -10.59 -8.33 -16.64
N SER A 153 -10.19 -7.46 -15.71
CA SER A 153 -11.04 -6.40 -15.16
C SER A 153 -10.81 -5.08 -15.88
N ASN A 154 -11.89 -4.28 -15.94
CA ASN A 154 -11.81 -2.87 -16.31
C ASN A 154 -10.94 -2.10 -15.30
N PRO A 155 -10.27 -1.01 -15.74
CA PRO A 155 -9.61 -0.07 -14.84
C PRO A 155 -10.59 0.45 -13.79
N ARG A 156 -10.10 0.68 -12.58
CA ARG A 156 -10.89 1.27 -11.49
C ARG A 156 -10.43 2.70 -11.27
N THR A 157 -11.40 3.54 -10.94
CA THR A 157 -11.21 4.95 -10.64
C THR A 157 -11.23 5.16 -9.14
N THR A 158 -10.35 6.02 -8.63
CA THR A 158 -10.37 6.48 -7.24
C THR A 158 -11.38 7.62 -7.05
N ILE A 159 -11.59 8.05 -5.81
CA ILE A 159 -12.47 9.20 -5.51
C ILE A 159 -11.93 10.51 -6.11
N ASP A 160 -10.62 10.60 -6.37
CA ASP A 160 -9.97 11.77 -6.97
C ASP A 160 -9.97 11.72 -8.51
N CYS A 161 -10.79 10.86 -9.11
CA CYS A 161 -10.91 10.69 -10.58
C CYS A 161 -9.58 10.32 -11.26
N LEU A 162 -8.78 9.48 -10.61
CA LEU A 162 -7.52 8.93 -11.14
C LEU A 162 -7.60 7.42 -11.27
N ASP A 163 -6.72 6.84 -12.09
CA ASP A 163 -6.56 5.39 -12.14
C ASP A 163 -6.05 4.86 -10.79
N GLU A 164 -6.69 3.81 -10.27
CA GLU A 164 -6.40 3.22 -8.96
C GLU A 164 -4.95 2.73 -8.85
N GLU A 165 -4.39 2.10 -9.90
CA GLU A 165 -3.02 1.61 -9.89
C GLU A 165 -2.03 2.77 -9.93
N TRP A 166 -2.30 3.80 -10.73
CA TRP A 166 -1.46 5.00 -10.78
C TRP A 166 -1.45 5.75 -9.45
N GLN A 167 -2.64 5.99 -8.87
CA GLN A 167 -2.73 6.75 -7.64
C GLN A 167 -2.14 6.00 -6.46
N VAL A 168 -2.61 4.78 -6.16
CA VAL A 168 -2.21 4.07 -4.94
C VAL A 168 -0.74 3.65 -4.98
N ASN A 169 -0.24 3.20 -6.14
CA ASN A 169 1.11 2.65 -6.21
C ASN A 169 2.19 3.71 -6.37
N TYR A 170 1.85 4.87 -6.93
CA TYR A 170 2.80 5.92 -7.26
C TYR A 170 2.42 7.28 -6.64
N LEU A 171 1.31 7.89 -7.08
CA LEU A 171 1.01 9.28 -6.73
C LEU A 171 0.81 9.50 -5.22
N ALA A 172 0.21 8.53 -4.54
CA ALA A 172 0.00 8.55 -3.10
C ALA A 172 1.32 8.53 -2.33
N ASN A 173 2.28 7.72 -2.78
CA ASN A 173 3.62 7.66 -2.20
C ASN A 173 4.41 8.96 -2.44
N TYR A 174 4.27 9.53 -3.64
CA TYR A 174 4.82 10.84 -3.97
C TYR A 174 4.26 11.93 -3.04
N HIS A 175 2.94 11.97 -2.87
CA HIS A 175 2.26 12.98 -2.07
C HIS A 175 2.62 12.86 -0.58
N LEU A 176 2.56 11.63 -0.04
CA LEU A 176 2.91 11.33 1.35
C LEU A 176 4.35 11.75 1.67
N LEU A 177 5.33 11.35 0.85
CA LEU A 177 6.74 11.66 1.09
C LEU A 177 7.09 13.13 0.84
N SER A 178 6.41 13.79 -0.11
CA SER A 178 6.59 15.24 -0.34
C SER A 178 6.18 16.05 0.88
N ILE A 179 5.08 15.67 1.56
CA ILE A 179 4.64 16.34 2.80
C ILE A 179 5.50 15.93 4.00
N LEU A 180 5.90 14.66 4.12
CA LEU A 180 6.75 14.17 5.23
C LEU A 180 8.24 14.54 5.10
N SER A 181 8.67 15.07 3.96
CA SER A 181 10.04 15.50 3.68
C SER A 181 10.68 16.33 4.80
N PRO A 182 10.02 17.37 5.37
CA PRO A 182 10.57 18.12 6.50
C PRO A 182 10.84 17.26 7.74
N ALA A 183 9.97 16.30 8.05
CA ALA A 183 10.13 15.41 9.22
C ALA A 183 11.31 14.42 9.05
N LEU A 184 11.60 14.00 7.81
CA LEU A 184 12.77 13.19 7.49
C LEU A 184 14.06 14.02 7.60
N ARG A 185 14.04 15.25 7.08
CA ARG A 185 15.19 16.17 7.11
C ARG A 185 15.53 16.66 8.52
N ALA A 186 14.52 16.80 9.39
CA ALA A 186 14.66 17.25 10.76
C ALA A 186 15.31 16.23 11.71
N GLN A 187 15.50 14.98 11.28
CA GLN A 187 16.17 13.98 12.12
C GLN A 187 17.65 14.32 12.31
N PRO A 188 18.20 14.18 13.53
CA PRO A 188 19.63 14.33 13.82
C PRO A 188 20.51 13.51 12.88
N ALA A 189 21.69 14.02 12.51
CA ALA A 189 22.58 13.41 11.51
C ALA A 189 23.21 12.07 11.94
N ASP A 190 23.34 11.83 13.24
CA ASP A 190 23.82 10.58 13.83
C ASP A 190 22.85 9.41 13.63
N ARG A 191 21.59 9.71 13.29
CA ARG A 191 20.56 8.68 13.11
C ARG A 191 20.66 8.02 11.75
N ASP A 192 20.24 6.78 11.72
CA ASP A 192 20.06 6.02 10.48
C ASP A 192 18.58 6.16 10.06
N VAL A 193 18.34 6.97 9.03
CA VAL A 193 16.99 7.26 8.51
C VAL A 193 16.83 6.66 7.12
N ARG A 194 15.81 5.81 6.92
CA ARG A 194 15.65 5.06 5.67
C ARG A 194 14.24 5.19 5.08
N VAL A 195 14.16 5.34 3.76
CA VAL A 195 12.90 5.29 3.00
C VAL A 195 13.01 4.14 2.01
N ILE A 196 12.19 3.10 2.19
CA ILE A 196 12.26 1.84 1.44
C ILE A 196 11.06 1.75 0.51
N PHE A 197 11.33 1.69 -0.80
CA PHE A 197 10.33 1.59 -1.86
C PHE A 197 10.14 0.16 -2.34
N GLY A 198 8.92 -0.35 -2.30
CA GLY A 198 8.55 -1.66 -2.86
C GLY A 198 8.25 -1.62 -4.37
N THR A 199 9.16 -2.14 -5.18
CA THR A 199 8.99 -2.29 -6.63
C THR A 199 8.71 -3.75 -7.05
N CYS A 200 8.61 -4.00 -8.35
CA CYS A 200 8.44 -5.31 -8.96
C CYS A 200 9.04 -5.29 -10.37
N SER A 201 9.53 -6.43 -10.87
CA SER A 201 10.10 -6.59 -12.21
C SER A 201 9.21 -6.15 -13.38
N SER A 202 7.93 -5.86 -13.14
CA SER A 202 7.03 -5.25 -14.14
C SER A 202 7.52 -3.91 -14.70
N TYR A 203 8.36 -3.17 -13.96
CA TYR A 203 8.92 -1.90 -14.44
C TYR A 203 9.75 -2.07 -15.73
N ILE A 204 10.34 -3.25 -15.95
CA ILE A 204 11.24 -3.52 -17.09
C ILE A 204 10.50 -3.33 -18.42
N GLY A 205 9.24 -3.78 -18.50
CA GLY A 205 8.39 -3.67 -19.69
C GLY A 205 7.51 -2.42 -19.73
N ALA A 206 7.68 -1.48 -18.80
CA ALA A 206 6.83 -0.30 -18.71
C ALA A 206 7.14 0.73 -19.80
N LYS A 207 6.11 1.44 -20.26
CA LYS A 207 6.23 2.63 -21.10
C LYS A 207 5.71 3.81 -20.31
N LEU A 208 6.57 4.80 -20.05
CA LEU A 208 6.20 6.03 -19.38
C LEU A 208 6.01 7.10 -20.47
N ASP A 209 4.76 7.44 -20.74
CA ASP A 209 4.41 8.54 -21.63
C ASP A 209 3.43 9.46 -20.91
N PHE A 210 3.86 10.69 -20.64
CA PHE A 210 3.09 11.67 -19.90
C PHE A 210 1.82 12.08 -20.62
N GLN A 211 1.80 12.08 -21.96
CA GLN A 211 0.58 12.43 -22.70
C GLN A 211 -0.47 11.33 -22.54
N THR A 212 -0.08 10.07 -22.71
CA THR A 212 -0.96 8.92 -22.47
C THR A 212 -1.50 8.91 -21.03
N LEU A 213 -0.67 9.28 -20.03
CA LEU A 213 -1.12 9.36 -18.64
C LEU A 213 -2.16 10.46 -18.43
N LYS A 214 -1.97 11.65 -19.02
CA LYS A 214 -2.97 12.74 -19.00
C LYS A 214 -4.28 12.32 -19.65
N ASP A 215 -4.20 11.74 -20.85
CA ASP A 215 -5.37 11.30 -21.60
C ASP A 215 -6.16 10.25 -20.84
N ARG A 216 -5.49 9.30 -20.19
CA ARG A 216 -6.13 8.30 -19.33
C ARG A 216 -6.77 8.95 -18.11
N SER A 217 -6.08 9.85 -17.42
CA SER A 217 -6.64 10.62 -16.29
C SER A 217 -7.90 11.40 -16.68
N MET A 218 -7.95 11.97 -17.88
CA MET A 218 -9.13 12.69 -18.38
C MET A 218 -10.29 11.74 -18.74
N ARG A 219 -10.03 10.63 -19.44
CA ARG A 219 -11.06 9.63 -19.78
C ARG A 219 -11.74 9.08 -18.53
N THR A 220 -10.95 8.81 -17.50
CA THR A 220 -11.43 8.27 -16.24
C THR A 220 -12.37 9.24 -15.50
N ALA A 221 -12.14 10.56 -15.60
CA ALA A 221 -13.02 11.57 -15.02
C ALA A 221 -14.40 11.65 -15.72
N HIS A 222 -14.48 11.29 -17.01
CA HIS A 222 -15.74 11.30 -17.77
C HIS A 222 -16.56 10.00 -17.66
N ALA A 223 -15.99 8.94 -17.09
CA ALA A 223 -16.64 7.63 -16.96
C ALA A 223 -17.49 7.47 -15.69
N ILE A 224 -17.79 8.55 -14.98
CA ILE A 224 -18.65 8.54 -13.78
C ILE A 224 -20.05 8.02 -14.19
N PRO A 225 -20.54 6.91 -13.62
CA PRO A 225 -21.94 6.55 -13.75
C PRO A 225 -22.77 7.65 -13.08
N ALA A 226 -23.73 8.23 -13.80
CA ALA A 226 -24.67 9.17 -13.21
C ALA A 226 -25.32 8.55 -11.96
N PRO A 227 -25.60 9.33 -10.90
CA PRO A 227 -26.30 8.81 -9.73
C PRO A 227 -27.65 8.23 -10.16
N ASP A 228 -27.93 7.00 -9.76
CA ASP A 228 -29.19 6.32 -10.02
C ASP A 228 -30.35 7.20 -9.54
N LYS A 229 -31.10 7.78 -10.47
CA LYS A 229 -32.37 8.46 -10.16
C LYS A 229 -33.36 7.39 -9.68
N PRO A 230 -34.14 7.63 -8.62
CA PRO A 230 -35.15 6.68 -8.18
C PRO A 230 -36.21 6.51 -9.29
N GLU A 231 -36.37 5.29 -9.78
CA GLU A 231 -37.32 4.94 -10.83
C GLU A 231 -38.77 5.16 -10.34
N ALA A 232 -39.39 6.25 -10.78
CA ALA A 232 -40.84 6.38 -10.77
C ALA A 232 -41.41 5.59 -11.96
N ARG A 233 -42.00 4.43 -11.68
CA ARG A 233 -42.82 3.66 -12.64
C ARG A 233 -44.01 4.49 -13.10
N ILE A 234 -43.99 4.97 -14.33
CA ILE A 234 -45.21 5.34 -15.06
C ILE A 234 -45.16 4.69 -16.44
N SER A 235 -46.05 3.74 -16.65
CA SER A 235 -46.28 2.99 -17.89
C SER A 235 -47.08 3.80 -18.90
N ARG A 236 -46.56 4.01 -20.12
CA ARG A 236 -47.35 4.34 -21.34
C ARG A 236 -46.67 3.83 -22.63
N PRO A 237 -47.46 3.58 -23.70
CA PRO A 237 -47.20 2.48 -24.64
C PRO A 237 -46.38 2.85 -25.87
N ALA A 238 -45.98 1.79 -26.57
CA ALA A 238 -45.05 1.72 -27.69
C ALA A 238 -45.36 2.67 -28.86
N HIS A 239 -44.32 3.41 -29.27
CA HIS A 239 -44.17 3.88 -30.64
C HIS A 239 -42.69 3.77 -31.04
N LYS A 240 -42.39 2.91 -32.03
CA LYS A 240 -41.08 2.94 -32.72
C LYS A 240 -41.06 4.15 -33.65
N PRO A 241 -39.92 4.84 -33.76
CA PRO A 241 -39.30 4.91 -35.08
C PRO A 241 -37.77 4.81 -35.08
N ALA A 242 -37.30 4.34 -36.26
CA ALA A 242 -36.01 4.57 -36.92
C ALA A 242 -34.71 4.16 -36.21
N GLN A 243 -34.12 3.08 -36.73
CA GLN A 243 -32.72 2.72 -36.58
C GLN A 243 -31.82 3.86 -37.08
N THR A 244 -31.17 4.57 -36.16
CA THR A 244 -29.91 5.26 -36.45
C THR A 244 -28.80 4.47 -35.78
N SER A 245 -27.85 4.04 -36.60
CA SER A 245 -26.70 3.25 -36.19
C SER A 245 -25.91 3.95 -35.08
N PRO A 246 -25.54 3.27 -33.98
CA PRO A 246 -24.60 3.86 -33.06
C PRO A 246 -23.24 3.93 -33.76
N HIS A 247 -22.78 5.16 -33.99
CA HIS A 247 -21.42 5.45 -34.42
C HIS A 247 -20.44 4.67 -33.54
N LYS A 248 -19.76 3.70 -34.16
CA LYS A 248 -18.59 3.02 -33.60
C LYS A 248 -17.48 4.05 -33.43
N THR A 249 -17.38 4.66 -32.25
CA THR A 249 -16.20 5.45 -31.83
C THR A 249 -15.40 4.73 -30.77
N ALA A 250 -15.21 3.41 -30.91
CA ALA A 250 -14.12 2.70 -30.25
C ALA A 250 -12.91 2.67 -31.19
N ARG A 251 -12.21 3.80 -31.35
CA ARG A 251 -10.85 3.80 -31.92
C ARG A 251 -9.94 3.12 -30.91
N ASN A 252 -9.78 1.82 -31.11
CA ASN A 252 -8.80 0.95 -30.47
C ASN A 252 -7.39 1.39 -30.94
N THR A 253 -6.85 2.47 -30.37
CA THR A 253 -5.47 2.89 -30.68
C THR A 253 -4.51 2.10 -29.81
N LYS A 254 -3.40 1.64 -30.41
CA LYS A 254 -2.32 0.84 -29.80
C LYS A 254 -1.73 1.42 -28.50
N ALA A 255 -2.09 2.65 -28.11
CA ALA A 255 -1.77 3.29 -26.84
C ALA A 255 -2.47 2.65 -25.61
N ASP A 256 -3.46 1.77 -25.82
CA ASP A 256 -4.22 1.10 -24.75
C ASP A 256 -3.51 -0.14 -24.14
N GLN A 257 -2.32 -0.49 -24.67
CA GLN A 257 -1.62 -1.74 -24.30
C GLN A 257 -0.58 -1.60 -23.16
N SER A 258 -0.27 -0.39 -22.67
CA SER A 258 0.63 -0.24 -21.53
C SER A 258 -0.11 -0.49 -20.20
N SER A 259 0.41 -1.43 -19.42
CA SER A 259 -0.06 -1.74 -18.07
C SER A 259 0.19 -0.56 -17.13
N MET A 260 -0.88 0.03 -16.56
CA MET A 260 -0.76 1.14 -15.59
C MET A 260 0.03 0.70 -14.36
N TYR A 261 -0.18 -0.54 -13.89
CA TYR A 261 0.66 -1.16 -12.89
C TYR A 261 2.16 -1.06 -13.23
N ALA A 262 2.57 -1.44 -14.45
CA ALA A 262 3.97 -1.38 -14.86
C ALA A 262 4.52 0.05 -14.89
N SER A 263 3.76 0.99 -15.48
CA SER A 263 4.12 2.41 -15.53
C SER A 263 4.22 3.02 -14.12
N SER A 264 3.33 2.65 -13.20
CA SER A 264 3.37 3.12 -11.81
C SER A 264 4.64 2.64 -11.08
N LYS A 265 5.10 1.40 -11.32
CA LYS A 265 6.37 0.90 -10.74
C LYS A 265 7.61 1.55 -11.33
N LEU A 266 7.63 1.85 -12.63
CA LEU A 266 8.73 2.60 -13.23
C LEU A 266 8.78 4.05 -12.69
N ALA A 267 7.63 4.72 -12.63
CA ALA A 267 7.51 6.07 -12.07
C ALA A 267 7.96 6.10 -10.60
N LEU A 268 7.60 5.08 -9.81
CA LEU A 268 8.02 4.96 -8.41
C LEU A 268 9.55 4.88 -8.26
N MET A 269 10.23 4.16 -9.16
CA MET A 269 11.69 4.07 -9.16
C MET A 269 12.36 5.39 -9.56
N ILE A 270 11.85 6.06 -10.60
CA ILE A 270 12.32 7.38 -11.03
C ILE A 270 12.15 8.40 -9.89
N PHE A 271 10.98 8.40 -9.24
CA PHE A 271 10.70 9.25 -8.10
C PHE A 271 11.62 8.95 -6.91
N ALA A 272 11.88 7.69 -6.58
CA ALA A 272 12.81 7.34 -5.50
C ALA A 272 14.20 7.95 -5.73
N LYS A 273 14.69 7.94 -6.98
CA LYS A 273 15.96 8.59 -7.35
C LYS A 273 15.89 10.11 -7.23
N SER A 274 14.85 10.74 -7.79
CA SER A 274 14.66 12.19 -7.69
C SER A 274 14.49 12.66 -6.24
N PHE A 275 13.77 11.89 -5.42
CA PHE A 275 13.55 12.16 -4.01
C PHE A 275 14.85 12.10 -3.21
N GLN A 276 15.72 11.11 -3.47
CA GLN A 276 17.06 11.07 -2.87
C GLN A 276 17.88 12.32 -3.22
N SER A 277 17.86 12.75 -4.49
CA SER A 277 18.54 13.98 -4.90
C SER A 277 17.98 15.21 -4.18
N HIS A 278 16.66 15.31 -4.01
CA HIS A 278 16.01 16.42 -3.28
C HIS A 278 16.30 16.41 -1.77
N LEU A 279 16.52 15.23 -1.17
CA LEU A 279 16.94 15.11 0.22
C LEU A 279 18.40 15.52 0.39
N SER A 280 19.27 15.11 -0.54
CA SER A 280 20.71 15.42 -0.50
C SER A 280 21.01 16.88 -0.83
N ALA A 281 20.20 17.53 -1.68
CA ALA A 281 20.36 18.93 -2.06
C ALA A 281 19.89 19.92 -0.98
N TYR A 282 19.18 19.45 0.04
CA TYR A 282 18.71 20.30 1.13
C TYR A 282 19.85 20.60 2.10
N GLU A 283 20.21 21.89 2.24
CA GLU A 283 21.14 22.35 3.25
C GLU A 283 20.43 22.49 4.60
N ARG A 284 20.91 21.72 5.58
CA ARG A 284 20.35 21.73 6.93
C ARG A 284 20.86 22.95 7.72
N PRO A 285 20.07 23.50 8.67
CA PRO A 285 20.51 24.64 9.49
C PRO A 285 21.81 24.40 10.29
N ASP A 286 22.13 23.15 10.63
CA ASP A 286 23.36 22.74 11.33
C ASP A 286 24.56 22.52 10.38
N LYS A 287 24.38 22.72 9.07
CA LYS A 287 25.34 22.45 7.98
C LYS A 287 25.83 20.99 7.89
N GLN A 288 25.17 20.05 8.55
CA GLN A 288 25.47 18.63 8.44
C GLN A 288 24.76 18.02 7.21
N PRO A 289 25.34 16.97 6.59
CA PRO A 289 24.70 16.31 5.47
C PRO A 289 23.39 15.63 5.89
N CYS A 290 22.42 15.61 4.97
CA CYS A 290 21.19 14.84 5.17
C CYS A 290 21.51 13.34 5.22
N ASN A 291 21.14 12.70 6.33
CA ASN A 291 21.37 11.28 6.62
C ASN A 291 20.28 10.36 6.07
N THR A 292 19.21 10.90 5.47
CA THR A 292 18.12 10.08 4.93
C THR A 292 18.55 9.35 3.67
N ARG A 293 18.39 8.02 3.67
CA ARG A 293 18.72 7.13 2.55
C ARG A 293 17.46 6.55 1.92
N VAL A 294 17.38 6.62 0.61
CA VAL A 294 16.32 6.03 -0.19
C VAL A 294 16.81 4.73 -0.80
N LEU A 295 16.06 3.65 -0.59
CA LEU A 295 16.35 2.30 -1.05
C LEU A 295 15.18 1.78 -1.88
N ILE A 296 15.47 1.09 -2.99
CA ILE A 296 14.47 0.38 -3.78
C ILE A 296 14.64 -1.12 -3.54
N VAL A 297 13.53 -1.82 -3.30
CA VAL A 297 13.51 -3.26 -3.03
C VAL A 297 12.58 -3.97 -4.00
N ASP A 298 13.07 -5.05 -4.63
CA ASP A 298 12.26 -6.01 -5.37
C ASP A 298 12.13 -7.30 -4.53
N PRO A 299 10.92 -7.61 -3.99
CA PRO A 299 10.70 -8.86 -3.25
C PRO A 299 10.63 -10.11 -4.14
N GLY A 300 10.58 -9.93 -5.47
CA GLY A 300 10.32 -10.99 -6.42
C GLY A 300 8.88 -11.51 -6.38
N PHE A 301 8.64 -12.58 -7.13
CA PHE A 301 7.31 -13.18 -7.25
C PHE A 301 6.89 -13.90 -5.96
N SER A 302 5.94 -13.29 -5.25
CA SER A 302 5.45 -13.76 -3.95
C SER A 302 3.96 -14.05 -3.98
N ARG A 303 3.52 -15.06 -3.21
CA ARG A 303 2.11 -15.43 -3.03
C ARG A 303 1.41 -14.42 -2.13
N THR A 304 1.07 -13.26 -2.70
CA THR A 304 0.32 -12.19 -2.03
C THR A 304 -1.16 -12.22 -2.45
N PRO A 305 -2.06 -11.59 -1.68
CA PRO A 305 -3.45 -11.41 -2.10
C PRO A 305 -3.58 -10.74 -3.48
N GLY A 306 -2.72 -9.76 -3.77
CA GLY A 306 -2.66 -9.09 -5.07
C GLY A 306 -2.29 -10.05 -6.21
N THR A 307 -1.22 -10.83 -6.05
CA THR A 307 -0.80 -11.84 -7.04
C THR A 307 -1.87 -12.91 -7.26
N ARG A 308 -2.51 -13.38 -6.19
CA ARG A 308 -3.64 -14.33 -6.29
C ARG A 308 -4.80 -13.73 -7.08
N ARG A 309 -5.19 -12.48 -6.80
CA ARG A 309 -6.27 -11.79 -7.50
C ARG A 309 -5.94 -11.58 -8.98
N TRP A 310 -4.68 -11.30 -9.30
CA TRP A 310 -4.19 -11.15 -10.67
C TRP A 310 -4.25 -12.48 -11.45
N ILE A 311 -3.70 -13.57 -10.90
CA ILE A 311 -3.70 -14.91 -11.54
C ILE A 311 -5.12 -15.44 -11.77
N THR A 312 -6.00 -15.28 -10.78
CA THR A 312 -7.40 -15.75 -10.85
C THR A 312 -8.28 -14.89 -11.74
N GLY A 313 -7.79 -13.73 -12.20
CA GLY A 313 -8.58 -12.74 -12.91
C GLY A 313 -9.81 -12.24 -12.11
N ALA A 314 -9.78 -12.38 -10.78
CA ALA A 314 -10.92 -12.14 -9.88
C ALA A 314 -12.20 -12.89 -10.25
N SER A 315 -12.09 -14.09 -10.83
CA SER A 315 -13.21 -14.96 -11.19
C SER A 315 -13.27 -16.21 -10.31
N LEU A 316 -14.48 -16.73 -10.04
CA LEU A 316 -14.64 -17.98 -9.28
C LEU A 316 -14.01 -19.18 -9.99
N LEU A 317 -14.19 -19.28 -11.32
CA LEU A 317 -13.54 -20.32 -12.13
C LEU A 317 -12.02 -20.20 -12.08
N GLY A 318 -11.48 -18.97 -12.17
CA GLY A 318 -10.05 -18.73 -12.02
C GLY A 318 -9.54 -19.11 -10.64
N LEU A 319 -10.34 -18.88 -9.59
CA LEU A 319 -10.02 -19.33 -8.23
C LEU A 319 -10.00 -20.85 -8.11
N LEU A 320 -10.96 -21.55 -8.71
CA LEU A 320 -10.98 -23.01 -8.75
C LEU A 320 -9.73 -23.57 -9.44
N ILE A 321 -9.38 -23.03 -10.61
CA ILE A 321 -8.17 -23.42 -11.34
C ILE A 321 -6.92 -23.16 -10.49
N TYR A 322 -6.87 -22.01 -9.79
CA TYR A 322 -5.76 -21.68 -8.89
C TYR A 322 -5.62 -22.67 -7.73
N LEU A 323 -6.73 -23.14 -7.15
CA LEU A 323 -6.72 -24.15 -6.09
C LEU A 323 -6.22 -25.50 -6.60
N ILE A 324 -6.68 -25.94 -7.78
CA ILE A 324 -6.21 -27.18 -8.42
C ILE A 324 -4.71 -27.10 -8.71
N THR A 325 -4.24 -25.95 -9.20
CA THR A 325 -2.83 -25.71 -9.52
C THR A 325 -1.99 -25.21 -8.34
N TRP A 326 -2.54 -25.20 -7.12
CA TRP A 326 -1.87 -24.70 -5.92
C TRP A 326 -0.49 -25.32 -5.65
N PRO A 327 -0.26 -26.65 -5.84
CA PRO A 327 1.07 -27.22 -5.64
C PRO A 327 2.15 -26.59 -6.54
N ILE A 328 1.79 -26.22 -7.77
CA ILE A 328 2.69 -25.55 -8.73
C ILE A 328 3.02 -24.14 -8.22
N TRP A 329 2.00 -23.38 -7.82
CA TRP A 329 2.19 -22.04 -7.27
C TRP A 329 2.96 -22.04 -5.96
N TRP A 330 2.71 -23.02 -5.09
CA TRP A 330 3.45 -23.21 -3.84
C TRP A 330 4.94 -23.48 -4.10
N LEU A 331 5.26 -24.23 -5.15
CA LEU A 331 6.64 -24.54 -5.52
C LEU A 331 7.36 -23.32 -6.09
N ILE A 332 6.78 -22.64 -7.08
CA ILE A 332 7.43 -21.59 -7.87
C ILE A 332 7.41 -20.22 -7.18
N LEU A 333 6.35 -19.89 -6.44
CA LEU A 333 6.19 -18.57 -5.84
C LEU A 333 6.68 -18.56 -4.38
N LYS A 334 7.33 -17.46 -4.01
CA LYS A 334 7.77 -17.21 -2.63
C LYS A 334 6.58 -17.10 -1.68
N SER A 335 6.76 -17.52 -0.44
CA SER A 335 5.86 -17.09 0.64
C SER A 335 6.03 -15.58 0.91
N PRO A 336 5.04 -14.89 1.46
CA PRO A 336 5.20 -13.49 1.89
C PRO A 336 6.40 -13.28 2.83
N GLN A 337 6.70 -14.27 3.68
CA GLN A 337 7.84 -14.27 4.59
C GLN A 337 9.19 -14.36 3.87
N GLN A 338 9.25 -15.08 2.77
CA GLN A 338 10.41 -15.11 1.88
C GLN A 338 10.54 -13.81 1.09
N GLY A 339 9.42 -13.25 0.61
CA GLY A 339 9.40 -11.95 -0.08
C GLY A 339 9.81 -10.77 0.80
N SER A 340 9.54 -10.83 2.11
CA SER A 340 9.94 -9.77 3.06
C SER A 340 11.44 -9.73 3.34
N GLN A 341 12.20 -10.78 3.00
CA GLN A 341 13.63 -10.84 3.35
C GLN A 341 14.43 -9.69 2.72
N SER A 342 14.19 -9.36 1.46
CA SER A 342 14.86 -8.21 0.81
C SER A 342 14.55 -6.87 1.51
N PHE A 343 13.32 -6.69 2.01
CA PHE A 343 12.94 -5.50 2.78
C PHE A 343 13.62 -5.47 4.15
N LEU A 344 13.70 -6.62 4.81
CA LEU A 344 14.36 -6.76 6.11
C LEU A 344 15.86 -6.50 5.99
N THR A 345 16.51 -6.98 4.93
CA THR A 345 17.91 -6.64 4.60
C THR A 345 18.06 -5.13 4.39
N ALA A 346 17.21 -4.51 3.56
CA ALA A 346 17.24 -3.07 3.35
C ALA A 346 16.98 -2.25 4.63
N ALA A 347 16.16 -2.77 5.55
CA ALA A 347 15.84 -2.12 6.82
C ALA A 347 16.95 -2.28 7.88
N MET A 348 17.61 -3.45 7.93
CA MET A 348 18.44 -3.83 9.08
C MET A 348 19.93 -3.82 8.80
N ASP A 349 20.35 -4.07 7.56
CA ASP A 349 21.77 -4.17 7.22
C ASP A 349 22.47 -2.82 7.41
N VAL A 350 23.62 -2.84 8.08
CA VAL A 350 24.41 -1.65 8.42
C VAL A 350 24.99 -1.00 7.16
N VAL A 351 25.32 -1.80 6.14
CA VAL A 351 25.91 -1.32 4.88
C VAL A 351 25.01 -0.27 4.22
N PHE A 352 23.68 -0.46 4.25
CA PHE A 352 22.73 0.47 3.64
C PHE A 352 22.40 1.70 4.49
N GLY A 353 22.86 1.75 5.75
CA GLY A 353 22.66 2.88 6.67
C GLY A 353 23.91 3.73 6.90
N ALA A 354 25.09 3.26 6.48
CA ALA A 354 26.33 4.00 6.66
C ALA A 354 26.38 5.24 5.72
N PRO A 355 26.97 6.36 6.18
CA PRO A 355 27.25 7.49 5.29
C PRO A 355 28.17 7.03 4.16
N ALA A 356 27.89 7.45 2.93
CA ALA A 356 28.55 6.98 1.71
C ALA A 356 30.10 7.08 1.76
N ALA A 357 30.64 7.96 2.60
CA ALA A 357 32.07 8.15 2.82
C ALA A 357 32.80 6.93 3.41
N ASN A 358 32.12 6.02 4.11
CA ASN A 358 32.79 4.99 4.91
C ASN A 358 33.00 3.63 4.22
N ILE A 359 32.45 3.38 3.03
CA ILE A 359 32.47 2.03 2.42
C ILE A 359 32.82 2.02 0.92
N GLY A 360 32.89 3.18 0.25
CA GLY A 360 33.34 3.26 -1.14
C GLY A 360 33.82 4.67 -1.47
N GLY A 361 34.97 4.77 -2.13
CA GLY A 361 35.56 6.04 -2.53
C GLY A 361 34.61 6.93 -3.37
N PRO A 362 35.01 8.19 -3.64
CA PRO A 362 34.18 9.16 -4.34
C PRO A 362 33.63 8.59 -5.66
N GLY A 363 32.31 8.44 -5.75
CA GLY A 363 31.61 7.97 -6.96
C GLY A 363 30.88 6.61 -6.84
N VAL A 364 31.08 5.83 -5.78
CA VAL A 364 30.35 4.55 -5.58
C VAL A 364 29.09 4.80 -4.75
N GLY A 365 28.00 5.21 -5.40
CA GLY A 365 26.72 5.40 -4.72
C GLY A 365 26.16 4.06 -4.18
N PHE A 366 25.78 4.02 -2.91
CA PHE A 366 25.00 2.91 -2.35
C PHE A 366 23.50 3.11 -2.60
N GLY A 367 22.79 2.02 -2.90
CA GLY A 367 21.35 2.03 -3.17
C GLY A 367 21.00 2.84 -4.43
N VAL A 368 19.91 3.60 -4.36
CA VAL A 368 19.33 4.27 -5.54
C VAL A 368 20.26 5.33 -6.13
N SER A 369 21.08 5.99 -5.29
CA SER A 369 22.09 6.95 -5.76
C SER A 369 23.12 6.32 -6.70
N GLY A 370 23.44 5.04 -6.52
CA GLY A 370 24.32 4.29 -7.41
C GLY A 370 23.61 3.53 -8.52
N GLY A 371 22.29 3.73 -8.68
CA GLY A 371 21.50 2.97 -9.65
C GLY A 371 21.31 1.51 -9.28
N LYS A 372 21.32 1.19 -7.98
CA LYS A 372 21.15 -0.16 -7.46
C LYS A 372 19.79 -0.33 -6.77
N LEU A 373 19.24 -1.53 -6.91
CA LEU A 373 18.06 -2.02 -6.20
C LEU A 373 18.43 -3.26 -5.38
N ILE A 374 17.70 -3.53 -4.30
CA ILE A 374 17.94 -4.70 -3.45
C ILE A 374 16.98 -5.82 -3.87
N LYS A 375 17.53 -6.97 -4.23
CA LYS A 375 16.80 -8.18 -4.63
C LYS A 375 17.57 -9.43 -4.20
N GLU A 376 16.86 -10.42 -3.68
CA GLU A 376 17.49 -11.60 -3.04
C GLU A 376 18.54 -11.20 -1.99
N CYS A 377 18.22 -10.22 -1.13
CA CYS A 377 19.12 -9.73 -0.07
C CYS A 377 20.50 -9.26 -0.58
N LYS A 378 20.60 -8.87 -1.87
CA LYS A 378 21.82 -8.37 -2.51
C LYS A 378 21.50 -7.15 -3.36
N GLU A 379 22.51 -6.32 -3.63
CA GLU A 379 22.37 -5.23 -4.60
C GLU A 379 22.40 -5.78 -6.03
N TRP A 380 21.53 -5.23 -6.88
CA TRP A 380 21.41 -5.49 -8.30
C TRP A 380 21.33 -4.16 -9.04
N ASP A 381 21.95 -4.07 -10.20
CA ASP A 381 21.84 -2.87 -11.04
C ASP A 381 20.44 -2.73 -11.61
N ILE A 382 19.94 -1.49 -11.65
CA ILE A 382 18.65 -1.16 -12.26
C ILE A 382 18.78 -1.30 -13.79
N LEU A 383 17.96 -2.17 -14.38
CA LEU A 383 18.07 -2.49 -15.81
C LEU A 383 17.68 -1.31 -16.73
N ARG A 384 16.78 -0.43 -16.28
CA ARG A 384 16.27 0.70 -17.08
C ARG A 384 17.06 1.97 -16.79
N LYS A 385 17.74 2.48 -17.81
CA LYS A 385 18.54 3.72 -17.74
C LYS A 385 17.71 4.97 -17.43
N GLU A 386 16.44 4.99 -17.85
CA GLU A 386 15.48 6.08 -17.57
C GLU A 386 15.34 6.39 -16.08
N VAL A 387 15.53 5.40 -15.21
CA VAL A 387 15.48 5.59 -13.75
C VAL A 387 16.58 6.53 -13.25
N MET A 388 17.72 6.55 -13.94
CA MET A 388 18.86 7.38 -13.57
C MET A 388 18.86 8.75 -14.26
N ASP A 389 18.00 8.98 -15.25
CA ASP A 389 17.92 10.26 -15.96
C ASP A 389 17.31 11.35 -15.07
N GLU A 390 18.03 12.46 -14.90
CA GLU A 390 17.55 13.62 -14.15
C GLU A 390 16.45 14.39 -14.87
N LYS A 391 16.46 14.42 -16.20
CA LYS A 391 15.47 15.18 -16.98
C LYS A 391 14.08 14.56 -16.82
N ILE A 392 14.00 13.24 -17.00
CA ILE A 392 12.77 12.47 -16.81
C ILE A 392 12.30 12.58 -15.35
N GLY A 393 13.24 12.53 -14.38
CA GLY A 393 12.92 12.72 -12.97
C GLY A 393 12.27 14.07 -12.67
N LYS A 394 12.81 15.16 -13.22
CA LYS A 394 12.25 16.52 -13.07
C LYS A 394 10.88 16.64 -13.73
N GLU A 395 10.74 16.13 -14.95
CA GLU A 395 9.47 16.15 -15.68
C GLU A 395 8.38 15.36 -14.92
N LEU A 396 8.70 14.17 -14.43
CA LEU A 396 7.80 13.36 -13.61
C LEU A 396 7.42 14.07 -12.31
N TRP A 397 8.38 14.73 -11.66
CA TRP A 397 8.13 15.50 -10.43
C TRP A 397 7.14 16.63 -10.69
N GLU A 398 7.38 17.48 -11.70
CA GLU A 398 6.48 18.57 -12.07
C GLU A 398 5.10 18.08 -12.48
N PHE A 399 5.05 17.01 -13.27
CA PHE A 399 3.80 16.38 -13.68
C PHE A 399 2.98 15.93 -12.46
N SER A 400 3.63 15.26 -11.50
CA SER A 400 3.00 14.74 -10.29
C SER A 400 2.51 15.87 -9.38
N SER A 401 3.33 16.92 -9.17
CA SER A 401 2.94 18.11 -8.42
C SER A 401 1.69 18.77 -8.99
N ARG A 402 1.69 19.05 -10.30
CA ARG A 402 0.56 19.71 -10.98
C ARG A 402 -0.70 18.86 -10.91
N GLN A 403 -0.57 17.53 -11.11
CA GLN A 403 -1.70 16.61 -11.04
C GLN A 403 -2.33 16.62 -9.63
N ILE A 404 -1.53 16.62 -8.57
CA ILE A 404 -2.03 16.68 -7.19
C ILE A 404 -2.70 18.03 -6.92
N GLU A 405 -2.04 19.13 -7.26
CA GLU A 405 -2.58 20.48 -7.03
C GLU A 405 -3.96 20.67 -7.68
N GLN A 406 -4.11 20.21 -8.93
CA GLN A 406 -5.38 20.23 -9.65
C GLN A 406 -6.44 19.39 -8.94
N ARG A 407 -6.14 18.12 -8.64
CA ARG A 407 -7.11 17.19 -8.02
C ARG A 407 -7.48 17.58 -6.59
N GLU A 408 -6.55 18.12 -5.81
CA GLU A 408 -6.85 18.60 -4.47
C GLU A 408 -7.71 19.85 -4.47
N THR A 409 -7.49 20.76 -5.43
CA THR A 409 -8.32 21.96 -5.60
C THR A 409 -9.73 21.58 -6.02
N GLU A 410 -9.87 20.72 -7.04
CA GLU A 410 -11.15 20.16 -7.47
C GLU A 410 -11.87 19.44 -6.32
N GLY A 411 -11.16 18.55 -5.62
CA GLY A 411 -11.69 17.81 -4.48
C GLY A 411 -12.08 18.72 -3.31
N ALA A 412 -11.37 19.83 -3.08
CA ALA A 412 -11.73 20.81 -2.06
C ALA A 412 -13.02 21.57 -2.42
N ILE A 413 -13.18 21.94 -3.69
CA ILE A 413 -14.42 22.58 -4.19
C ILE A 413 -15.60 21.61 -4.03
N LEU A 414 -15.45 20.36 -4.44
CA LEU A 414 -16.51 19.34 -4.32
C LEU A 414 -16.91 19.12 -2.86
N ARG A 415 -15.95 18.95 -1.94
CA ARG A 415 -16.24 18.83 -0.50
C ARG A 415 -16.93 20.07 0.08
N ALA A 416 -16.56 21.27 -0.38
CA ALA A 416 -17.21 22.50 0.07
C ALA A 416 -18.66 22.61 -0.43
N LEU A 417 -18.95 22.13 -1.65
CA LEU A 417 -20.31 22.03 -2.18
C LEU A 417 -21.12 20.98 -1.41
N GLU A 418 -20.60 19.77 -1.21
CA GLU A 418 -21.26 18.71 -0.43
C GLU A 418 -21.55 19.16 1.01
N LYS A 419 -20.64 19.91 1.63
CA LYS A 419 -20.84 20.48 2.97
C LYS A 419 -22.00 21.48 2.98
N LYS A 420 -22.08 22.38 1.99
CA LYS A 420 -23.19 23.34 1.87
C LYS A 420 -24.52 22.63 1.63
N GLU A 421 -24.55 21.60 0.78
CA GLU A 421 -25.75 20.80 0.54
C GLU A 421 -26.22 20.07 1.80
N ARG A 422 -25.29 19.48 2.56
CA ARG A 422 -25.61 18.86 3.85
C ARG A 422 -26.15 19.86 4.88
N GLU A 423 -25.53 21.02 4.99
CA GLU A 423 -25.99 22.09 5.90
C GLU A 423 -27.38 22.59 5.48
N ALA A 424 -27.67 22.71 4.18
CA ALA A 424 -28.99 23.05 3.67
C ALA A 424 -30.03 21.97 3.99
N LEU A 425 -29.71 20.68 3.78
CA LEU A 425 -30.59 19.55 4.12
C LEU A 425 -30.85 19.44 5.63
N GLU A 426 -29.83 19.71 6.46
CA GLU A 426 -29.98 19.74 7.92
C GLU A 426 -30.85 20.92 8.36
N ALA A 427 -30.72 22.09 7.74
CA ALA A 427 -31.59 23.24 7.98
C ALA A 427 -33.04 23.00 7.54
N GLU A 428 -33.24 22.34 6.39
CA GLU A 428 -34.58 21.93 5.92
C GLU A 428 -35.23 20.92 6.88
N ARG A 429 -34.47 19.93 7.38
CA ARG A 429 -34.96 18.99 8.39
C ARG A 429 -35.33 19.68 9.70
N GLN A 430 -34.49 20.59 10.18
CA GLN A 430 -34.79 21.36 11.39
C GLN A 430 -36.04 22.24 11.22
N ASN A 431 -36.24 22.83 10.05
CA ASN A 431 -37.44 23.60 9.74
C ASN A 431 -38.71 22.71 9.62
N ALA A 432 -38.59 21.49 9.11
CA ALA A 432 -39.68 20.52 9.03
C ALA A 432 -40.04 19.90 10.40
N ASP A 433 -39.06 19.66 11.26
CA ASP A 433 -39.28 19.23 12.65
C ASP A 433 -39.92 20.37 13.47
N ALA A 434 -39.56 21.63 13.18
CA ALA A 434 -40.19 22.80 13.80
C ALA A 434 -41.64 23.03 13.36
N SER A 435 -42.00 22.71 12.11
CA SER A 435 -43.38 22.84 11.63
C SER A 435 -44.29 21.68 12.09
N SER A 436 -43.77 20.46 12.16
CA SER A 436 -44.53 19.29 12.66
C SER A 436 -44.75 19.30 14.19
N GLY A 437 -43.94 20.06 14.94
CA GLY A 437 -44.18 20.32 16.37
C GLY A 437 -45.31 21.30 16.68
N VAL A 438 -45.86 22.00 15.67
CA VAL A 438 -46.93 23.00 15.85
C VAL A 438 -48.33 22.39 15.69
N ASP A 439 -48.48 21.25 15.01
CA ASP A 439 -49.78 20.59 14.78
C ASP A 439 -50.27 19.70 15.95
N ALA A 440 -49.49 19.55 17.04
CA ALA A 440 -49.91 18.84 18.25
C ALA A 440 -50.49 19.75 19.36
N ALA A 441 -50.66 21.05 19.08
CA ALA A 441 -51.20 22.03 20.02
C ALA A 441 -52.48 22.68 19.47
N GLY A 442 -53.51 21.87 19.24
CA GLY A 442 -54.73 22.35 18.60
C GLY A 442 -55.97 21.50 18.83
N GLU A 443 -56.25 21.05 20.06
CA GLU A 443 -57.62 20.75 20.50
C GLU A 443 -57.73 20.85 22.04
N THR A 444 -58.75 21.58 22.49
CA THR A 444 -58.97 22.10 23.86
C THR A 444 -59.61 21.10 24.83
N GLY A 445 -59.23 21.13 26.12
CA GLY A 445 -60.09 20.61 27.21
C GLY A 445 -59.46 20.35 28.59
N SER A 446 -59.52 21.36 29.48
CA SER A 446 -59.72 21.31 30.96
C SER A 446 -58.90 20.40 31.91
N ASP A 447 -58.11 21.09 32.77
CA ASP A 447 -57.88 20.92 34.24
C ASP A 447 -56.95 19.78 34.79
N PRO A 448 -56.46 19.84 36.07
CA PRO A 448 -55.04 20.03 36.36
C PRO A 448 -54.43 18.90 37.21
N GLY A 449 -53.12 18.64 37.09
CA GLY A 449 -52.49 17.72 38.05
C GLY A 449 -51.06 17.30 37.79
N LYS A 450 -50.20 17.72 38.73
CA LYS A 450 -48.92 17.11 39.14
C LYS A 450 -47.79 17.05 38.11
N GLY A 451 -46.83 17.96 38.31
CA GLY A 451 -45.55 17.93 37.63
C GLY A 451 -44.65 16.78 38.08
N HIS A 452 -43.93 16.21 37.12
CA HIS A 452 -42.63 15.60 37.34
C HIS A 452 -41.66 16.05 36.24
N LYS A 453 -40.65 16.82 36.66
CA LYS A 453 -39.46 17.13 35.86
C LYS A 453 -38.60 15.88 35.77
N GLN A 454 -38.36 15.36 34.57
CA GLN A 454 -37.21 14.48 34.31
C GLN A 454 -36.02 15.31 33.84
N GLN A 455 -34.90 15.10 34.53
CA GLN A 455 -33.64 15.80 34.42
C GLN A 455 -32.83 15.31 33.23
N THR A 456 -32.19 16.25 32.52
CA THR A 456 -31.05 15.98 31.63
C THR A 456 -29.77 15.82 32.45
N PRO A 457 -29.02 14.71 32.34
CA PRO A 457 -27.63 14.63 32.79
C PRO A 457 -26.71 14.99 31.61
N GLY A 458 -25.68 15.82 31.70
CA GLY A 458 -25.04 16.50 32.80
C GLY A 458 -23.72 17.05 32.25
N SER A 459 -23.67 18.33 31.93
CA SER A 459 -22.44 19.07 31.61
C SER A 459 -21.73 19.42 32.92
N ARG A 460 -20.70 18.65 33.29
CA ARG A 460 -19.84 18.96 34.44
C ARG A 460 -18.82 20.02 34.03
N ARG A 461 -19.12 21.29 34.29
CA ARG A 461 -18.12 22.37 34.33
C ARG A 461 -17.64 22.55 35.77
N SER A 462 -16.36 22.31 35.98
CA SER A 462 -15.66 22.44 37.26
C SER A 462 -15.67 23.89 37.76
N ARG A 463 -16.00 24.08 39.04
CA ARG A 463 -15.75 25.31 39.79
C ARG A 463 -14.70 25.03 40.86
N LYS A 464 -13.61 25.79 40.79
CA LYS A 464 -12.60 25.96 41.83
C LYS A 464 -13.26 26.41 43.14
N ALA A 465 -12.77 25.90 44.26
CA ALA A 465 -12.95 26.50 45.58
C ALA A 465 -11.60 27.02 46.08
N LYS A 466 -11.71 28.03 46.95
CA LYS A 466 -10.74 28.95 47.53
C LYS A 466 -9.39 28.38 47.94
#